data_AF-A0A672L4K9-F1
#
_entry.id   AF-A0A672L4K9-F1
#
_cell.length_a   1.000
_cell.length_b   1.000
_cell.length_c   1.000
_cell.angle_alpha   90.00
_cell.angle_beta   90.00
_cell.angle_gamma   90.00
#
_symmetry.space_group_name_H-M   'P 1'
#
loop_
_entity.id
_entity.type
_entity.pdbx_description
1 polymer ?
#
loop_
_entity_poly.entity_id
_entity_poly.type
_entity_poly.pdbx_seq_one_letter_code
_entity_poly.pdbx_strand_id
1 'polypeptide(L)'
;MINGFAINIDSFQVLMKMWIVLVLLSVFSETVICYSHGKVEVACGDMTPQHGHDPSTKNPPFNIIADKSQLSPGDEIKVTLSVASSEGKHYFKGFLIEARNAENLSEKVGSFKLISPGISQLLTCDSKEGSAVSHTDKSQKTEVQVIWVAPSDSPSSVQFLVTVAQGYKEYWVKSPGPVVSQNGVAPPPQTTFGGSIGAQTTTSSILSRSFTSEGCGSKKSCLRDPDGCDPQNDIACHFLSFRALGSSVMFELSGPAVGYVSFALSQDKWMGKDDVYLCIRDADRVEIKAAYVSGRIHPEYSSQNILKDTAWRLSDGVIQCSFRRDIILPPENLNRFSLDQMYYLFMAHGRAEDGRTHRHDRQPLISTYQTAITGPPEDLTGSRSPLLMKYHGAFMLIAWTSTVSAGVIMARYFKPDWPEMNILGQKVWFQLHRMLMALTVLLTLVGFVLPFMYRGGWTVCFHDLVVTIFLGIHQQALFLPAPWSTGVLAAIVVWFVLADLVLEVHRRGFLPIGQ
;
A
#
# COMPACT_ATOMS: atom_id res chain seq x y z
N MET A 1 32.86 -56.92 18.48
CA MET A 1 32.55 -56.81 17.05
C MET A 1 32.23 -55.35 16.76
N ILE A 2 33.19 -54.66 16.13
CA ILE A 2 33.03 -53.32 15.58
C ILE A 2 32.65 -53.51 14.12
N ASN A 3 31.54 -52.92 13.68
CA ASN A 3 31.13 -52.69 12.29
C ASN A 3 29.92 -51.75 12.39
N GLY A 4 29.78 -50.59 11.76
CA GLY A 4 30.59 -49.85 10.80
C GLY A 4 29.67 -48.73 10.31
N PHE A 5 29.98 -47.46 10.65
CA PHE A 5 29.25 -46.30 10.13
C PHE A 5 29.77 -45.98 8.74
N ALA A 6 29.06 -46.43 7.69
CA ALA A 6 29.27 -45.94 6.34
C ALA A 6 28.38 -44.70 6.14
N ILE A 7 28.96 -43.51 6.27
CA ILE A 7 28.31 -42.26 5.86
C ILE A 7 28.42 -42.19 4.34
N ASN A 8 27.26 -42.21 3.69
CA ASN A 8 27.11 -42.29 2.25
C ASN A 8 27.58 -40.98 1.57
N ILE A 9 28.65 -41.05 0.77
CA ILE A 9 29.30 -39.94 0.07
C ILE A 9 28.36 -39.26 -0.96
N ASP A 10 27.33 -39.96 -1.42
CA ASP A 10 26.32 -39.43 -2.35
C ASP A 10 25.45 -38.33 -1.74
N SER A 11 25.19 -38.36 -0.43
CA SER A 11 24.39 -37.32 0.25
C SER A 11 25.10 -35.96 0.26
N PHE A 12 26.43 -35.93 0.30
CA PHE A 12 27.21 -34.69 0.37
C PHE A 12 27.27 -33.98 -0.99
N GLN A 13 27.36 -34.74 -2.09
CA GLN A 13 27.30 -34.25 -3.47
C GLN A 13 25.92 -33.64 -3.81
N VAL A 14 24.84 -34.24 -3.30
CA VAL A 14 23.47 -33.72 -3.49
C VAL A 14 23.25 -32.43 -2.70
N LEU A 15 23.72 -32.37 -1.45
CA LEU A 15 23.66 -31.15 -0.62
C LEU A 15 24.41 -29.97 -1.25
N MET A 16 25.60 -30.19 -1.81
CA MET A 16 26.41 -29.12 -2.42
C MET A 16 25.77 -28.59 -3.72
N LYS A 17 25.15 -29.45 -4.53
CA LYS A 17 24.41 -29.05 -5.73
C LYS A 17 23.12 -28.28 -5.41
N MET A 18 22.45 -28.61 -4.31
CA MET A 18 21.24 -27.91 -3.86
C MET A 18 21.53 -26.47 -3.39
N TRP A 19 22.67 -26.27 -2.71
CA TRP A 19 23.14 -24.93 -2.30
C TRP A 19 23.47 -24.03 -3.48
N ILE A 20 24.10 -24.57 -4.54
CA ILE A 20 24.43 -23.81 -5.75
C ILE A 20 23.16 -23.37 -6.49
N VAL A 21 22.14 -24.24 -6.56
CA VAL A 21 20.83 -23.94 -7.17
C VAL A 21 20.05 -22.88 -6.36
N LEU A 22 20.11 -22.94 -5.02
CA LEU A 22 19.50 -21.96 -4.13
C LEU A 22 20.16 -20.57 -4.23
N VAL A 23 21.49 -20.51 -4.34
CA VAL A 23 22.22 -19.27 -4.56
C VAL A 23 21.91 -18.69 -5.95
N LEU A 24 21.88 -19.52 -6.99
CA LEU A 24 21.51 -19.08 -8.35
C LEU A 24 20.07 -18.55 -8.42
N LEU A 25 19.10 -19.21 -7.78
CA LEU A 25 17.70 -18.76 -7.74
C LEU A 25 17.50 -17.44 -6.96
N SER A 26 18.34 -17.16 -5.95
CA SER A 26 18.31 -15.88 -5.23
C SER A 26 18.81 -14.70 -6.07
N VAL A 27 19.71 -14.96 -7.03
CA VAL A 27 20.30 -13.95 -7.93
C VAL A 27 19.35 -13.55 -9.06
N PHE A 28 18.32 -14.34 -9.37
CA PHE A 28 17.32 -14.06 -10.43
C PHE A 28 16.03 -13.38 -9.96
N SER A 29 15.95 -12.94 -8.70
CA SER A 29 14.84 -12.10 -8.26
C SER A 29 15.10 -10.65 -8.68
N GLU A 30 14.55 -10.25 -9.83
CA GLU A 30 14.46 -8.83 -10.16
C GLU A 30 13.54 -8.15 -9.14
N THR A 31 14.17 -7.52 -8.15
CA THR A 31 13.50 -6.58 -7.29
C THR A 31 13.08 -5.40 -8.18
N VAL A 32 11.79 -5.26 -8.47
CA VAL A 32 11.28 -4.02 -9.07
C VAL A 32 11.32 -2.95 -7.99
N ILE A 33 12.37 -2.14 -8.03
CA ILE A 33 12.57 -1.13 -7.00
C ILE A 33 11.96 0.19 -7.46
N CYS A 34 10.74 0.44 -6.98
CA CYS A 34 10.04 1.71 -7.15
C CYS A 34 10.68 2.76 -6.22
N TYR A 35 11.87 3.23 -6.57
CA TYR A 35 12.60 4.23 -5.78
C TYR A 35 12.16 5.65 -6.10
N SER A 36 12.20 6.51 -5.07
CA SER A 36 12.08 7.96 -5.17
C SER A 36 13.32 8.62 -5.80
N HIS A 37 13.87 7.99 -6.83
CA HIS A 37 15.08 8.38 -7.55
C HIS A 37 14.71 8.88 -8.96
N GLY A 38 15.48 9.83 -9.48
CA GLY A 38 15.21 10.41 -10.80
C GLY A 38 15.76 9.62 -11.98
N LYS A 39 15.91 8.29 -11.91
CA LYS A 39 16.22 7.47 -13.10
C LYS A 39 14.99 7.32 -13.99
N VAL A 40 14.59 8.41 -14.62
CA VAL A 40 13.32 8.57 -15.36
C VAL A 40 13.55 8.61 -16.88
N GLU A 41 14.28 7.63 -17.42
CA GLU A 41 14.55 7.55 -18.87
C GLU A 41 13.26 7.47 -19.70
N VAL A 42 12.20 6.87 -19.14
CA VAL A 42 10.86 6.83 -19.74
C VAL A 42 10.23 8.22 -19.95
N ALA A 43 10.68 9.23 -19.20
CA ALA A 43 10.19 10.61 -19.32
C ALA A 43 10.94 11.41 -20.39
N CYS A 44 12.03 10.90 -20.97
CA CYS A 44 12.85 11.67 -21.93
C CYS A 44 12.09 12.15 -23.19
N GLY A 45 11.01 11.46 -23.58
CA GLY A 45 10.22 11.84 -24.75
C GLY A 45 9.35 13.08 -24.48
N ASP A 46 8.41 12.91 -23.56
CA ASP A 46 7.39 13.90 -23.23
C ASP A 46 7.78 14.86 -22.09
N MET A 47 8.89 14.57 -21.39
CA MET A 47 9.34 15.19 -20.14
C MET A 47 8.29 15.14 -19.03
N THR A 48 7.33 14.20 -19.10
CA THR A 48 6.29 14.03 -18.08
C THR A 48 6.78 13.04 -17.03
N PRO A 49 6.70 13.38 -15.73
CA PRO A 49 7.24 12.51 -14.69
C PRO A 49 6.36 11.26 -14.40
N GLN A 50 5.32 11.00 -15.21
CA GLN A 50 4.41 9.84 -15.12
C GLN A 50 3.70 9.69 -13.76
N HIS A 51 3.25 10.82 -13.20
CA HIS A 51 2.55 10.86 -11.91
C HIS A 51 1.03 10.62 -12.01
N GLY A 52 0.49 10.34 -13.20
CA GLY A 52 -0.96 10.07 -13.39
C GLY A 52 -1.87 11.26 -13.07
N HIS A 53 -1.33 12.49 -13.14
CA HIS A 53 -2.06 13.75 -12.98
C HIS A 53 -1.71 14.67 -14.14
N ASP A 54 -2.55 15.66 -14.46
CA ASP A 54 -2.19 16.65 -15.49
C ASP A 54 -1.17 17.68 -14.95
N PRO A 55 -0.30 18.23 -15.81
CA PRO A 55 0.62 19.30 -15.40
C PRO A 55 -0.11 20.53 -14.85
N SER A 56 0.53 21.21 -13.90
CA SER A 56 0.01 22.44 -13.31
C SER A 56 -0.15 23.55 -14.35
N THR A 57 -1.29 24.23 -14.34
CA THR A 57 -1.59 25.40 -15.18
C THR A 57 -1.17 26.73 -14.53
N LYS A 58 -0.71 26.70 -13.27
CA LYS A 58 -0.21 27.90 -12.58
C LYS A 58 1.12 28.35 -13.17
N ASN A 59 1.48 29.62 -12.96
CA ASN A 59 2.82 30.10 -13.32
C ASN A 59 3.90 29.26 -12.61
N PRO A 60 4.95 28.79 -13.32
CA PRO A 60 6.00 27.99 -12.71
C PRO A 60 6.77 28.79 -11.65
N PRO A 61 6.92 28.30 -10.41
CA PRO A 61 7.56 29.03 -9.31
C PRO A 61 9.09 28.90 -9.32
N PHE A 62 9.70 28.71 -10.48
CA PHE A 62 11.13 28.46 -10.66
C PHE A 62 11.66 29.16 -11.90
N ASN A 63 12.95 29.46 -11.88
CA ASN A 63 13.70 30.05 -12.98
C ASN A 63 14.82 29.10 -13.40
N ILE A 64 15.01 28.97 -14.70
CA ILE A 64 16.18 28.33 -15.29
C ILE A 64 16.96 29.39 -16.06
N ILE A 65 18.26 29.50 -15.80
CA ILE A 65 19.14 30.50 -16.42
C ILE A 65 20.42 29.84 -16.92
N ALA A 66 20.99 30.38 -17.99
CA ALA A 66 22.29 30.01 -18.52
C ALA A 66 23.26 31.18 -18.32
N ASP A 67 24.53 30.89 -18.04
CA ASP A 67 25.56 31.92 -17.83
C ASP A 67 26.04 32.56 -19.14
N LYS A 68 25.75 31.94 -20.28
CA LYS A 68 26.06 32.43 -21.63
C LYS A 68 24.80 32.40 -22.49
N SER A 69 24.68 33.37 -23.40
CA SER A 69 23.63 33.43 -24.44
C SER A 69 24.15 33.07 -25.84
N GLN A 70 25.46 32.97 -25.99
CA GLN A 70 26.14 32.62 -27.25
C GLN A 70 26.72 31.21 -27.18
N LEU A 71 26.70 30.53 -28.33
CA LEU A 71 27.07 29.13 -28.49
C LEU A 71 28.23 28.98 -29.50
N SER A 72 29.32 28.35 -29.08
CA SER A 72 30.34 27.78 -29.96
C SER A 72 30.46 26.27 -29.72
N PRO A 73 30.72 25.44 -30.75
CA PRO A 73 30.96 24.00 -30.55
C PRO A 73 32.06 23.75 -29.51
N GLY A 74 31.81 22.84 -28.57
CA GLY A 74 32.71 22.53 -27.45
C GLY A 74 32.58 23.48 -26.24
N ASP A 75 31.74 24.51 -26.30
CA ASP A 75 31.51 25.39 -25.15
C ASP A 75 30.90 24.65 -23.97
N GLU A 76 31.37 25.00 -22.78
CA GLU A 76 30.74 24.65 -21.52
C GLU A 76 29.88 25.83 -21.03
N ILE A 77 28.59 25.58 -20.87
CA ILE A 77 27.58 26.57 -20.43
C ILE A 77 27.02 26.11 -19.09
N LYS A 78 27.11 26.95 -18.07
CA LYS A 78 26.53 26.65 -16.75
C LYS A 78 25.05 26.98 -16.76
N VAL A 79 24.23 25.99 -16.43
CA VAL A 79 22.78 26.09 -16.32
C VAL A 79 22.39 25.98 -14.85
N THR A 80 21.60 26.94 -14.37
CA THR A 80 21.13 27.01 -12.98
C THR A 80 19.61 26.99 -12.94
N LEU A 81 19.05 26.03 -12.22
CA LEU A 81 17.63 25.95 -11.88
C LEU A 81 17.45 26.38 -10.43
N SER A 82 16.66 27.42 -10.17
CA SER A 82 16.41 27.94 -8.82
C SER A 82 14.94 28.33 -8.60
N VAL A 83 14.49 28.40 -7.35
CA VAL A 83 13.13 28.86 -6.99
C VAL A 83 13.01 30.37 -7.24
N ALA A 84 11.90 30.80 -7.85
CA ALA A 84 11.67 32.19 -8.27
C ALA A 84 10.62 32.94 -7.42
N SER A 85 9.70 32.23 -6.75
CA SER A 85 8.55 32.82 -6.08
C SER A 85 8.77 33.07 -4.59
N SER A 86 8.30 34.23 -4.11
CA SER A 86 8.13 34.56 -2.68
C SER A 86 6.79 34.06 -2.10
N GLU A 87 5.86 33.61 -2.95
CA GLU A 87 4.57 33.03 -2.54
C GLU A 87 4.52 31.53 -2.90
N GLY A 88 4.31 30.67 -1.90
CA GLY A 88 4.17 29.21 -2.06
C GLY A 88 5.28 28.37 -1.42
N LYS A 89 5.40 27.10 -1.83
CA LYS A 89 6.46 26.19 -1.36
C LYS A 89 7.81 26.65 -1.91
N HIS A 90 8.76 27.02 -1.04
CA HIS A 90 10.11 27.47 -1.41
C HIS A 90 11.08 26.33 -1.75
N TYR A 91 10.61 25.28 -2.42
CA TYR A 91 11.45 24.14 -2.82
C TYR A 91 10.82 23.38 -3.98
N PHE A 92 11.62 22.56 -4.66
CA PHE A 92 11.19 21.47 -5.52
C PHE A 92 11.82 20.14 -5.06
N LYS A 93 11.18 19.01 -5.37
CA LYS A 93 11.66 17.68 -4.97
C LYS A 93 12.30 16.93 -6.13
N GLY A 94 11.79 17.14 -7.34
CA GLY A 94 12.30 16.51 -8.56
C GLY A 94 12.44 17.51 -9.71
N PHE A 95 13.35 17.20 -10.62
CA PHE A 95 13.56 17.94 -11.86
C PHE A 95 14.04 16.99 -12.96
N LEU A 96 13.85 17.43 -14.20
CA LEU A 96 14.44 16.88 -15.43
C LEU A 96 14.81 18.06 -16.34
N ILE A 97 16.08 18.18 -16.71
CA ILE A 97 16.58 19.21 -17.62
C ILE A 97 17.09 18.54 -18.88
N GLU A 98 16.68 19.08 -20.03
CA GLU A 98 17.14 18.69 -21.35
C GLU A 98 17.53 19.92 -22.17
N ALA A 99 18.48 19.76 -23.08
CA ALA A 99 18.80 20.74 -24.10
C ALA A 99 18.33 20.20 -25.45
N ARG A 100 17.51 20.98 -26.16
CA ARG A 100 16.92 20.57 -27.45
C ARG A 100 17.20 21.60 -28.53
N ASN A 101 17.21 21.16 -29.79
CA ASN A 101 17.33 22.06 -30.94
C ASN A 101 16.14 23.04 -30.93
N ALA A 102 16.40 24.35 -30.94
CA ALA A 102 15.33 25.34 -30.85
C ALA A 102 14.43 25.38 -32.10
N GLU A 103 14.92 24.91 -33.25
CA GLU A 103 14.13 24.76 -34.48
C GLU A 103 13.29 23.47 -34.48
N ASN A 104 13.74 22.44 -33.76
CA ASN A 104 13.05 21.16 -33.61
C ASN A 104 13.20 20.61 -32.18
N LEU A 105 12.23 20.94 -31.32
CA LEU A 105 12.19 20.51 -29.92
C LEU A 105 12.01 19.00 -29.72
N SER A 106 12.03 18.17 -30.77
CA SER A 106 12.11 16.71 -30.64
C SER A 106 13.56 16.22 -30.53
N GLU A 107 14.52 17.01 -31.01
CA GLU A 107 15.92 16.64 -31.10
C GLU A 107 16.69 17.06 -29.84
N LYS A 108 17.33 16.11 -29.15
CA LYS A 108 18.17 16.35 -27.97
C LYS A 108 19.62 16.61 -28.38
N VAL A 109 20.23 17.64 -27.80
CA VAL A 109 21.50 18.22 -28.22
C VAL A 109 22.49 18.31 -27.06
N GLY A 110 23.72 17.87 -27.30
CA GLY A 110 24.83 17.97 -26.34
C GLY A 110 24.73 16.99 -25.16
N SER A 111 25.57 17.22 -24.15
CA SER A 111 25.64 16.41 -22.94
C SER A 111 25.88 17.25 -21.71
N PHE A 112 25.47 16.74 -20.54
CA PHE A 112 25.60 17.40 -19.26
C PHE A 112 26.76 16.84 -18.44
N LYS A 113 27.42 17.71 -17.66
CA LYS A 113 28.33 17.38 -16.56
C LYS A 113 27.73 17.86 -15.25
N LEU A 114 27.89 17.07 -14.20
CA LEU A 114 27.34 17.37 -12.88
C LEU A 114 28.25 18.32 -12.11
N ILE A 115 27.70 19.42 -11.58
CA ILE A 115 28.36 20.23 -10.55
C ILE A 115 27.99 19.68 -9.16
N SER A 116 26.75 19.22 -8.99
CA SER A 116 26.19 18.81 -7.69
C SER A 116 25.78 17.32 -7.67
N PRO A 117 26.73 16.37 -7.70
CA PRO A 117 26.45 14.94 -7.85
C PRO A 117 25.70 14.32 -6.65
N GLY A 118 25.67 14.98 -5.49
CA GLY A 118 24.87 14.53 -4.35
C GLY A 118 23.36 14.66 -4.56
N ILE A 119 22.92 15.62 -5.40
CA ILE A 119 21.50 15.94 -5.61
C ILE A 119 21.04 15.77 -7.06
N SER A 120 21.98 15.50 -7.98
CA SER A 120 21.76 15.39 -9.42
C SER A 120 22.50 14.19 -10.02
N GLN A 121 21.91 13.59 -11.06
CA GLN A 121 22.46 12.45 -11.79
C GLN A 121 22.19 12.60 -13.28
N LEU A 122 23.09 12.02 -14.10
CA LEU A 122 22.93 12.00 -15.55
C LEU A 122 21.99 10.87 -15.98
N LEU A 123 21.26 11.11 -17.06
CA LEU A 123 20.41 10.11 -17.71
C LEU A 123 20.86 9.88 -19.16
N THR A 124 20.57 8.68 -19.65
CA THR A 124 20.79 8.29 -21.04
C THR A 124 19.46 8.28 -21.77
N CYS A 125 19.11 9.39 -22.40
CA CYS A 125 17.94 9.48 -23.27
C CYS A 125 18.32 9.14 -24.71
N ASP A 126 17.48 8.38 -25.43
CA ASP A 126 17.67 8.01 -26.85
C ASP A 126 19.08 7.46 -27.16
N SER A 127 19.60 6.64 -26.25
CA SER A 127 20.96 6.05 -26.32
C SER A 127 22.11 7.07 -26.34
N LYS A 128 21.85 8.34 -25.97
CA LYS A 128 22.87 9.39 -25.82
C LYS A 128 23.20 9.58 -24.34
N GLU A 129 24.39 9.18 -23.91
CA GLU A 129 24.82 9.32 -22.52
C GLU A 129 24.89 10.80 -22.09
N GLY A 130 24.36 11.10 -20.91
CA GLY A 130 24.38 12.45 -20.35
C GLY A 130 23.52 13.46 -21.11
N SER A 131 22.60 13.01 -21.97
CA SER A 131 21.71 13.89 -22.74
C SER A 131 20.64 14.60 -21.89
N ALA A 132 20.41 14.12 -20.67
CA ALA A 132 19.54 14.77 -19.69
C ALA A 132 20.11 14.66 -18.27
N VAL A 133 19.60 15.49 -17.37
CA VAL A 133 19.98 15.48 -15.95
C VAL A 133 18.74 15.57 -15.07
N SER A 134 18.77 14.80 -13.98
CA SER A 134 17.64 14.64 -13.06
C SER A 134 18.11 14.54 -11.61
N HIS A 135 17.17 14.48 -10.68
CA HIS A 135 17.42 14.39 -9.24
C HIS A 135 17.87 12.98 -8.79
N THR A 136 18.72 12.87 -7.77
CA THR A 136 19.11 11.58 -7.16
C THR A 136 18.06 11.05 -6.19
N ASP A 137 17.37 11.94 -5.49
CA ASP A 137 16.38 11.62 -4.45
C ASP A 137 15.25 12.66 -4.34
N LYS A 138 14.26 12.38 -3.49
CA LYS A 138 13.11 13.25 -3.19
C LYS A 138 13.38 14.36 -2.15
N SER A 139 14.63 14.60 -1.76
CA SER A 139 14.95 15.67 -0.81
C SER A 139 14.57 17.04 -1.40
N GLN A 140 14.21 17.98 -0.52
CA GLN A 140 13.85 19.33 -0.93
C GLN A 140 15.09 20.06 -1.45
N LYS A 141 14.93 20.72 -2.59
CA LYS A 141 15.99 21.46 -3.30
C LYS A 141 15.48 22.86 -3.58
N THR A 142 16.35 23.84 -3.42
CA THR A 142 16.09 25.25 -3.75
C THR A 142 16.82 25.68 -5.02
N GLU A 143 17.94 25.02 -5.31
CA GLU A 143 18.78 25.29 -6.47
C GLU A 143 19.49 24.01 -6.93
N VAL A 144 19.71 23.89 -8.24
CA VAL A 144 20.57 22.89 -8.87
C VAL A 144 21.38 23.55 -9.96
N GLN A 145 22.69 23.23 -10.03
CA GLN A 145 23.60 23.70 -11.07
C GLN A 145 24.18 22.53 -11.85
N VAL A 146 24.25 22.67 -13.17
CA VAL A 146 24.83 21.70 -14.10
C VAL A 146 25.61 22.42 -15.19
N ILE A 147 26.54 21.74 -15.83
CA ILE A 147 27.24 22.24 -17.02
C ILE A 147 26.69 21.51 -18.23
N TRP A 148 26.30 22.23 -19.27
CA TRP A 148 25.98 21.66 -20.57
C TRP A 148 27.14 21.88 -21.53
N VAL A 149 27.49 20.84 -22.29
CA VAL A 149 28.60 20.82 -23.24
C VAL A 149 28.04 20.78 -24.66
N ALA A 150 28.38 21.80 -25.43
CA ALA A 150 27.98 21.92 -26.82
C ALA A 150 28.67 20.85 -27.70
N PRO A 151 27.93 20.07 -28.50
CA PRO A 151 28.53 19.05 -29.36
C PRO A 151 29.22 19.67 -30.58
N SER A 152 30.11 18.93 -31.24
CA SER A 152 30.85 19.42 -32.41
C SER A 152 29.95 19.80 -33.59
N ASP A 153 28.79 19.15 -33.71
CA ASP A 153 27.74 19.35 -34.69
C ASP A 153 26.58 20.21 -34.15
N SER A 154 26.88 21.16 -33.25
CA SER A 154 25.88 22.03 -32.62
C SER A 154 24.97 22.74 -33.64
N PRO A 155 23.64 22.76 -33.43
CA PRO A 155 22.71 23.51 -34.27
C PRO A 155 22.87 25.03 -34.08
N SER A 156 22.15 25.81 -34.91
CA SER A 156 22.14 27.28 -34.90
C SER A 156 21.72 27.86 -33.54
N SER A 157 20.80 27.18 -32.85
CA SER A 157 20.27 27.58 -31.55
C SER A 157 19.76 26.38 -30.75
N VAL A 158 19.97 26.43 -29.44
CA VAL A 158 19.59 25.39 -28.49
C VAL A 158 18.71 26.00 -27.41
N GLN A 159 17.58 25.35 -27.11
CA GLN A 159 16.68 25.72 -26.04
C GLN A 159 16.78 24.73 -24.88
N PHE A 160 17.00 25.25 -23.68
CA PHE A 160 16.89 24.46 -22.46
C PHE A 160 15.42 24.28 -22.08
N LEU A 161 15.01 23.05 -21.81
CA LEU A 161 13.68 22.72 -21.30
C LEU A 161 13.81 22.11 -19.91
N VAL A 162 12.87 22.44 -19.04
CA VAL A 162 12.84 21.89 -17.69
C VAL A 162 11.45 21.39 -17.31
N THR A 163 11.42 20.23 -16.68
CA THR A 163 10.28 19.75 -15.92
C THR A 163 10.63 19.81 -14.45
N VAL A 164 9.76 20.39 -13.63
CA VAL A 164 9.97 20.51 -12.18
C VAL A 164 8.77 19.93 -11.45
N ALA A 165 9.04 19.08 -10.46
CA ALA A 165 8.05 18.52 -9.57
C ALA A 165 8.25 19.07 -8.15
N GLN A 166 7.28 19.84 -7.66
CA GLN A 166 7.23 20.27 -6.25
C GLN A 166 6.59 19.21 -5.36
N GLY A 167 5.67 18.43 -5.92
CA GLY A 167 5.02 17.29 -5.27
C GLY A 167 4.61 16.23 -6.30
N TYR A 168 3.83 15.24 -5.86
CA TYR A 168 3.37 14.18 -6.77
C TYR A 168 2.34 14.70 -7.78
N LYS A 169 1.43 15.58 -7.35
CA LYS A 169 0.41 16.22 -8.21
C LYS A 169 0.85 17.53 -8.84
N GLU A 170 1.70 18.29 -8.15
CA GLU A 170 2.06 19.65 -8.55
C GLU A 170 3.42 19.65 -9.22
N TYR A 171 3.39 19.67 -10.55
CA TYR A 171 4.56 19.67 -11.40
C TYR A 171 4.28 20.44 -12.70
N TRP A 172 5.35 20.92 -13.33
CA TRP A 172 5.31 21.66 -14.59
C TRP A 172 6.16 20.90 -15.59
N VAL A 173 5.64 20.71 -16.81
CA VAL A 173 6.28 19.91 -17.86
C VAL A 173 6.77 20.81 -18.97
N LYS A 174 7.95 20.53 -19.53
CA LYS A 174 8.51 21.23 -20.71
C LYS A 174 8.46 22.76 -20.60
N SER A 175 8.73 23.29 -19.40
CA SER A 175 8.80 24.73 -19.20
C SER A 175 9.98 25.29 -19.99
N PRO A 176 9.76 26.30 -20.85
CA PRO A 176 10.80 26.83 -21.72
C PRO A 176 11.81 27.64 -20.89
N GLY A 177 13.08 27.31 -21.05
CA GLY A 177 14.22 28.01 -20.47
C GLY A 177 14.94 28.91 -21.48
N PRO A 178 16.18 29.35 -21.16
CA PRO A 178 16.96 30.23 -22.01
C PRO A 178 17.30 29.55 -23.34
N VAL A 179 17.47 30.37 -24.38
CA VAL A 179 17.97 29.96 -25.69
C VAL A 179 19.39 30.47 -25.84
N VAL A 180 20.29 29.60 -26.30
CA VAL A 180 21.68 29.94 -26.64
C VAL A 180 21.87 29.76 -28.14
N SER A 181 22.43 30.77 -28.81
CA SER A 181 22.53 30.81 -30.28
C SER A 181 23.97 31.00 -30.74
N GLN A 182 24.31 30.52 -31.92
CA GLN A 182 25.62 30.78 -32.52
C GLN A 182 25.80 32.27 -32.87
N ASN A 183 27.04 32.75 -32.79
CA ASN A 183 27.39 34.14 -33.06
C ASN A 183 26.86 34.61 -34.43
N GLY A 184 26.02 35.65 -34.44
CA GLY A 184 25.47 36.25 -35.66
C GLY A 184 24.05 35.78 -36.03
N VAL A 185 23.43 34.90 -35.23
CA VAL A 185 22.03 34.46 -35.42
C VAL A 185 21.14 35.13 -34.37
N ALA A 186 20.15 35.92 -34.81
CA ALA A 186 19.15 36.49 -33.91
C ALA A 186 18.28 35.37 -33.30
N PRO A 187 17.96 35.40 -32.00
CA PRO A 187 17.11 34.38 -31.39
C PRO A 187 15.72 34.34 -32.08
N PRO A 188 15.13 33.16 -32.32
CA PRO A 188 13.79 33.05 -32.87
C PRO A 188 12.77 33.83 -32.04
N PRO A 189 11.71 34.40 -32.66
CA PRO A 189 10.66 35.10 -31.92
C PRO A 189 10.04 34.16 -30.87
N GLN A 190 10.04 34.60 -29.61
CA GLN A 190 9.48 33.85 -28.49
C GLN A 190 7.98 33.66 -28.67
N THR A 191 7.53 32.44 -28.97
CA THR A 191 6.11 32.06 -28.82
C THR A 191 5.78 31.97 -27.34
N THR A 192 5.26 33.04 -26.78
CA THR A 192 4.60 33.03 -25.48
C THR A 192 3.34 32.17 -25.62
N PHE A 193 3.39 30.90 -25.19
CA PHE A 193 2.22 30.02 -25.14
C PHE A 193 1.28 30.48 -24.02
N GLY A 194 0.54 31.56 -24.27
CA GLY A 194 -0.69 31.91 -23.55
C GLY A 194 -1.85 31.05 -24.04
N GLY A 195 -1.74 29.73 -23.85
CA GLY A 195 -2.80 28.78 -24.21
C GLY A 195 -3.83 28.69 -23.09
N SER A 196 -4.86 29.54 -23.14
CA SER A 196 -6.08 29.35 -22.38
C SER A 196 -6.80 28.09 -22.87
N ILE A 197 -6.53 26.95 -22.22
CA ILE A 197 -7.41 25.79 -22.29
C ILE A 197 -8.51 26.03 -21.28
N GLY A 198 -9.73 26.27 -21.77
CA GLY A 198 -10.92 26.44 -20.96
C GLY A 198 -11.14 25.22 -20.07
N ALA A 199 -10.79 25.35 -18.79
CA ALA A 199 -11.14 24.38 -17.78
C ALA A 199 -12.65 24.44 -17.55
N GLN A 200 -13.38 23.44 -18.06
CA GLN A 200 -14.72 23.14 -17.56
C GLN A 200 -14.58 22.75 -16.09
N THR A 201 -14.82 23.74 -15.24
CA THR A 201 -14.76 23.60 -13.80
C THR A 201 -16.05 22.92 -13.36
N THR A 202 -16.02 21.60 -13.17
CA THR A 202 -17.12 20.92 -12.47
C THR A 202 -17.11 21.43 -11.03
N THR A 203 -18.13 22.20 -10.69
CA THR A 203 -18.22 22.91 -9.41
C THR A 203 -18.48 21.89 -8.30
N SER A 204 -17.42 21.37 -7.65
CA SER A 204 -17.60 20.62 -6.41
C SER A 204 -18.24 21.51 -5.36
N SER A 205 -19.39 21.08 -4.84
CA SER A 205 -20.16 21.84 -3.87
C SER A 205 -19.77 21.46 -2.44
N ILE A 206 -19.85 22.42 -1.51
CA ILE A 206 -19.63 22.15 -0.08
C ILE A 206 -20.89 21.50 0.49
N LEU A 207 -20.72 20.37 1.18
CA LEU A 207 -21.82 19.65 1.83
C LEU A 207 -22.29 20.45 3.05
N SER A 208 -23.55 20.90 3.03
CA SER A 208 -24.12 21.77 4.08
C SER A 208 -24.59 21.03 5.33
N ARG A 209 -24.81 19.71 5.25
CA ARG A 209 -25.26 18.86 6.37
C ARG A 209 -24.36 17.64 6.52
N SER A 210 -24.15 17.22 7.76
CA SER A 210 -23.51 15.93 8.04
C SER A 210 -24.37 14.77 7.56
N PHE A 211 -23.74 13.68 7.16
CA PHE A 211 -24.43 12.41 7.00
C PHE A 211 -24.90 11.88 8.35
N THR A 212 -25.95 11.07 8.32
CA THR A 212 -26.53 10.36 9.47
C THR A 212 -26.72 8.88 9.11
N SER A 213 -26.77 8.02 10.12
CA SER A 213 -27.14 6.60 9.97
C SER A 213 -28.66 6.39 9.85
N GLU A 214 -29.47 7.45 9.88
CA GLU A 214 -30.91 7.35 9.76
C GLU A 214 -31.31 6.77 8.39
N GLY A 215 -32.22 5.79 8.41
CA GLY A 215 -32.70 5.13 7.19
C GLY A 215 -31.79 4.01 6.66
N CYS A 216 -30.71 3.66 7.35
CA CYS A 216 -29.97 2.43 7.06
C CYS A 216 -30.90 1.21 7.14
N GLY A 217 -30.84 0.32 6.15
CA GLY A 217 -31.70 -0.87 6.06
C GLY A 217 -33.17 -0.61 5.68
N SER A 218 -33.56 0.64 5.42
CA SER A 218 -34.95 0.99 5.04
C SER A 218 -35.05 1.94 3.86
N LYS A 219 -34.22 2.99 3.83
CA LYS A 219 -34.15 3.99 2.75
C LYS A 219 -32.83 3.91 1.97
N LYS A 220 -31.77 3.46 2.61
CA LYS A 220 -30.42 3.32 2.04
C LYS A 220 -29.72 2.10 2.62
N SER A 221 -28.85 1.50 1.84
CA SER A 221 -27.96 0.45 2.35
C SER A 221 -26.76 1.09 3.03
N CYS A 222 -26.29 0.50 4.11
CA CYS A 222 -25.18 1.04 4.90
C CYS A 222 -24.18 -0.04 5.25
N LEU A 223 -22.90 0.32 5.30
CA LEU A 223 -21.83 -0.47 5.90
C LEU A 223 -21.08 0.42 6.90
N ARG A 224 -20.91 -0.06 8.14
CA ARG A 224 -20.45 0.75 9.27
C ARG A 224 -19.38 0.04 10.09
N ASP A 225 -18.42 0.80 10.58
CA ASP A 225 -17.38 0.34 11.51
C ASP A 225 -17.02 1.46 12.50
N PRO A 226 -17.31 1.32 13.80
CA PRO A 226 -17.96 0.17 14.45
C PRO A 226 -19.41 -0.08 14.03
N ASP A 227 -19.90 -1.30 14.26
CA ASP A 227 -21.30 -1.63 13.94
C ASP A 227 -22.27 -0.76 14.76
N GLY A 228 -23.32 -0.25 14.11
CA GLY A 228 -24.28 0.64 14.76
C GLY A 228 -23.89 2.12 14.88
N CYS A 229 -22.66 2.53 14.53
CA CYS A 229 -22.22 3.93 14.69
C CYS A 229 -23.00 4.94 13.83
N ASP A 230 -23.00 6.22 14.23
CA ASP A 230 -23.60 7.33 13.49
C ASP A 230 -22.52 8.35 13.06
N PRO A 231 -22.31 8.56 11.74
CA PRO A 231 -21.31 9.50 11.23
C PRO A 231 -21.57 10.97 11.62
N GLN A 232 -22.76 11.32 12.13
CA GLN A 232 -23.04 12.66 12.65
C GLN A 232 -22.43 12.92 14.03
N ASN A 233 -22.46 11.91 14.89
CA ASN A 233 -22.16 12.05 16.31
C ASN A 233 -20.85 11.35 16.70
N ASP A 234 -20.47 10.30 15.97
CA ASP A 234 -19.32 9.47 16.24
C ASP A 234 -18.17 9.79 15.27
N ILE A 235 -17.17 10.54 15.73
CA ILE A 235 -15.97 10.90 14.93
C ILE A 235 -15.23 9.64 14.43
N ALA A 236 -15.28 8.54 15.20
CA ALA A 236 -14.62 7.29 14.85
C ALA A 236 -15.39 6.45 13.80
N CYS A 237 -16.58 6.87 13.39
CA CYS A 237 -17.45 6.10 12.52
C CYS A 237 -16.97 6.12 11.07
N HIS A 238 -16.52 4.96 10.58
CA HIS A 238 -16.34 4.72 9.16
C HIS A 238 -17.68 4.29 8.56
N PHE A 239 -18.17 5.06 7.60
CA PHE A 239 -19.54 4.95 7.10
C PHE A 239 -19.55 5.00 5.57
N LEU A 240 -20.17 4.00 4.97
CA LEU A 240 -20.54 3.98 3.56
C LEU A 240 -22.05 3.80 3.52
N SER A 241 -22.74 4.62 2.74
CA SER A 241 -24.12 4.31 2.36
C SER A 241 -24.37 4.56 0.89
N PHE A 242 -25.35 3.85 0.36
CA PHE A 242 -25.74 3.98 -1.03
C PHE A 242 -27.24 3.76 -1.21
N ARG A 243 -27.81 4.44 -2.21
CA ARG A 243 -29.21 4.28 -2.62
C ARG A 243 -29.36 4.46 -4.12
N ALA A 244 -30.18 3.62 -4.74
CA ALA A 244 -30.54 3.77 -6.15
C ALA A 244 -31.45 4.97 -6.36
N LEU A 245 -31.20 5.72 -7.44
CA LEU A 245 -31.92 6.88 -7.91
C LEU A 245 -32.17 6.71 -9.42
N GLY A 246 -33.21 5.95 -9.78
CA GLY A 246 -33.52 5.64 -11.17
C GLY A 246 -32.37 4.91 -11.86
N SER A 247 -31.70 5.56 -12.81
CA SER A 247 -30.56 5.03 -13.58
C SER A 247 -29.19 5.26 -12.94
N SER A 248 -29.14 5.77 -11.71
CA SER A 248 -27.91 6.14 -11.00
C SER A 248 -27.95 5.72 -9.54
N VAL A 249 -26.82 5.76 -8.87
CA VAL A 249 -26.68 5.46 -7.44
C VAL A 249 -26.00 6.64 -6.76
N MET A 250 -26.57 7.08 -5.65
CA MET A 250 -25.96 8.07 -4.76
C MET A 250 -25.13 7.33 -3.71
N PHE A 251 -23.87 7.71 -3.57
CA PHE A 251 -22.96 7.21 -2.54
C PHE A 251 -22.65 8.31 -1.52
N GLU A 252 -22.59 7.95 -0.25
CA GLU A 252 -22.17 8.78 0.87
C GLU A 252 -21.04 8.04 1.59
N LEU A 253 -19.87 8.65 1.71
CA LEU A 253 -18.69 8.09 2.37
C LEU A 253 -18.20 9.03 3.46
N SER A 254 -17.97 8.50 4.66
CA SER A 254 -17.47 9.26 5.80
C SER A 254 -16.46 8.47 6.62
N GLY A 255 -15.50 9.17 7.20
CA GLY A 255 -14.63 8.58 8.22
C GLY A 255 -13.52 9.52 8.70
N PRO A 256 -12.91 9.20 9.86
CA PRO A 256 -11.75 9.93 10.37
C PRO A 256 -10.54 9.61 9.50
N ALA A 257 -9.94 10.64 8.89
CA ALA A 257 -8.71 10.47 8.12
C ALA A 257 -7.92 11.77 7.99
N VAL A 258 -6.62 11.70 8.29
CA VAL A 258 -5.64 12.74 7.93
C VAL A 258 -5.29 12.67 6.43
N GLY A 259 -5.57 11.54 5.78
CA GLY A 259 -5.29 11.29 4.37
C GLY A 259 -6.55 11.06 3.55
N TYR A 260 -6.96 9.79 3.40
CA TYR A 260 -8.10 9.43 2.57
C TYR A 260 -9.02 8.41 3.26
N VAL A 261 -10.28 8.42 2.83
CA VAL A 261 -11.25 7.35 3.05
C VAL A 261 -11.67 6.82 1.69
N SER A 262 -11.80 5.51 1.54
CA SER A 262 -12.21 4.89 0.29
C SER A 262 -13.13 3.72 0.51
N PHE A 263 -13.87 3.38 -0.55
CA PHE A 263 -14.49 2.07 -0.67
C PHE A 263 -14.20 1.46 -2.04
N ALA A 264 -14.34 0.15 -2.14
CA ALA A 264 -14.20 -0.57 -3.39
C ALA A 264 -15.30 -1.62 -3.57
N LEU A 265 -15.63 -1.87 -4.84
CA LEU A 265 -16.46 -2.99 -5.27
C LEU A 265 -15.55 -4.10 -5.73
N SER A 266 -15.70 -5.29 -5.14
CA SER A 266 -14.90 -6.46 -5.48
C SER A 266 -15.78 -7.68 -5.75
N GLN A 267 -15.33 -8.55 -6.64
CA GLN A 267 -16.00 -9.83 -6.91
C GLN A 267 -15.63 -10.90 -5.89
N ASP A 268 -14.52 -10.74 -5.17
CA ASP A 268 -14.05 -11.65 -4.13
C ASP A 268 -13.70 -10.91 -2.83
N LYS A 269 -13.14 -11.61 -1.83
CA LYS A 269 -12.69 -11.00 -0.56
C LYS A 269 -11.20 -10.63 -0.61
N TRP A 270 -10.59 -10.55 -1.80
CA TRP A 270 -9.17 -10.32 -2.02
C TRP A 270 -8.90 -9.04 -2.79
N MET A 271 -8.21 -8.10 -2.14
CA MET A 271 -7.83 -6.86 -2.81
C MET A 271 -6.89 -7.13 -4.00
N GLY A 272 -7.26 -6.61 -5.17
CA GLY A 272 -6.42 -6.64 -6.36
C GLY A 272 -7.13 -6.62 -7.72
N LYS A 273 -8.47 -6.68 -7.78
CA LYS A 273 -9.24 -6.50 -9.02
C LYS A 273 -10.53 -5.75 -8.69
N ASP A 274 -10.34 -4.53 -8.21
CA ASP A 274 -11.40 -3.80 -7.51
C ASP A 274 -11.66 -2.45 -8.17
N ASP A 275 -12.94 -2.10 -8.27
CA ASP A 275 -13.39 -0.78 -8.68
C ASP A 275 -13.49 0.14 -7.45
N VAL A 276 -12.62 1.15 -7.36
CA VAL A 276 -12.34 1.92 -6.14
C VAL A 276 -12.82 3.37 -6.27
N TYR A 277 -13.36 3.90 -5.17
CA TYR A 277 -13.75 5.29 -5.03
C TYR A 277 -13.08 5.88 -3.79
N LEU A 278 -12.43 7.03 -3.96
CA LEU A 278 -11.58 7.63 -2.94
C LEU A 278 -11.99 9.07 -2.66
N CYS A 279 -11.97 9.40 -1.38
CA CYS A 279 -12.03 10.75 -0.86
C CYS A 279 -10.68 11.11 -0.26
N ILE A 280 -9.93 11.93 -0.96
CA ILE A 280 -8.54 12.25 -0.62
C ILE A 280 -8.49 13.68 -0.12
N ARG A 281 -8.05 13.87 1.13
CA ARG A 281 -7.75 15.19 1.66
C ARG A 281 -6.53 15.75 0.95
N ASP A 282 -6.68 16.93 0.38
CA ASP A 282 -5.60 17.72 -0.20
C ASP A 282 -5.62 19.12 0.40
N ALA A 283 -4.71 19.37 1.34
CA ALA A 283 -4.72 20.54 2.22
C ALA A 283 -6.09 20.73 2.92
N ASP A 284 -6.83 21.77 2.54
CA ASP A 284 -8.13 22.17 3.09
C ASP A 284 -9.31 21.74 2.20
N ARG A 285 -9.06 20.94 1.17
CA ARG A 285 -10.08 20.42 0.26
C ARG A 285 -10.10 18.90 0.26
N VAL A 286 -11.19 18.33 -0.25
CA VAL A 286 -11.33 16.89 -0.47
C VAL A 286 -11.58 16.64 -1.95
N GLU A 287 -10.69 15.87 -2.57
CA GLU A 287 -10.87 15.39 -3.93
C GLU A 287 -11.59 14.05 -3.93
N ILE A 288 -12.63 13.93 -4.75
CA ILE A 288 -13.36 12.68 -4.95
C ILE A 288 -12.89 12.08 -6.28
N LYS A 289 -12.32 10.88 -6.22
CA LYS A 289 -11.77 10.19 -7.38
C LYS A 289 -12.33 8.78 -7.53
N ALA A 290 -12.37 8.36 -8.78
CA ALA A 290 -12.73 7.03 -9.18
C ALA A 290 -11.48 6.37 -9.78
N ALA A 291 -11.18 5.14 -9.38
CA ALA A 291 -9.94 4.46 -9.75
C ALA A 291 -10.16 2.94 -9.87
N TYR A 292 -9.20 2.26 -10.48
CA TYR A 292 -9.17 0.80 -10.56
C TYR A 292 -7.90 0.25 -9.93
N VAL A 293 -7.99 -0.92 -9.31
CA VAL A 293 -6.86 -1.58 -8.68
C VAL A 293 -6.66 -2.96 -9.31
N SER A 294 -5.49 -3.19 -9.90
CA SER A 294 -5.08 -4.43 -10.59
C SER A 294 -4.16 -5.35 -9.77
N GLY A 295 -3.92 -4.99 -8.50
CA GLY A 295 -3.16 -5.77 -7.54
C GLY A 295 -3.01 -5.04 -6.20
N ARG A 296 -2.05 -5.41 -5.36
CA ARG A 296 -1.74 -4.65 -4.14
C ARG A 296 -0.78 -3.49 -4.41
N ILE A 297 -1.09 -2.72 -5.44
CA ILE A 297 -0.32 -1.57 -5.93
C ILE A 297 -1.13 -0.28 -5.78
N HIS A 298 -0.56 0.85 -6.22
CA HIS A 298 -1.30 2.12 -6.21
C HIS A 298 -2.48 2.07 -7.19
N PRO A 299 -3.61 2.71 -6.86
CA PRO A 299 -4.78 2.73 -7.73
C PRO A 299 -4.52 3.54 -9.00
N GLU A 300 -5.02 3.04 -10.13
CA GLU A 300 -5.00 3.71 -11.42
C GLU A 300 -6.23 4.63 -11.52
N TYR A 301 -6.02 5.94 -11.43
CA TYR A 301 -7.11 6.92 -11.48
C TYR A 301 -7.73 6.98 -12.88
N SER A 302 -9.05 7.13 -12.94
CA SER A 302 -9.75 7.34 -14.19
C SER A 302 -9.42 8.72 -14.79
N SER A 303 -9.07 8.75 -16.07
CA SER A 303 -8.86 9.98 -16.83
C SER A 303 -10.16 10.71 -17.17
N GLN A 304 -11.30 10.02 -17.11
CA GLN A 304 -12.63 10.60 -17.36
C GLN A 304 -13.38 10.85 -16.05
N ASN A 305 -14.03 12.00 -15.94
CA ASN A 305 -14.85 12.33 -14.77
C ASN A 305 -16.22 11.64 -14.86
N ILE A 306 -16.29 10.38 -14.43
CA ILE A 306 -17.53 9.59 -14.41
C ILE A 306 -18.46 9.91 -13.23
N LEU A 307 -18.00 10.73 -12.28
CA LEU A 307 -18.72 11.06 -11.06
C LEU A 307 -19.51 12.36 -11.24
N LYS A 308 -20.78 12.35 -10.85
CA LYS A 308 -21.69 13.49 -10.92
C LYS A 308 -22.04 13.98 -9.52
N ASP A 309 -22.53 15.21 -9.42
CA ASP A 309 -23.02 15.81 -8.16
C ASP A 309 -22.06 15.62 -6.98
N THR A 310 -20.77 15.87 -7.21
CA THR A 310 -19.75 15.71 -6.17
C THR A 310 -19.91 16.79 -5.11
N ALA A 311 -19.96 16.37 -3.86
CA ALA A 311 -19.97 17.26 -2.71
C ALA A 311 -19.12 16.71 -1.58
N TRP A 312 -18.50 17.60 -0.81
CA TRP A 312 -17.61 17.18 0.28
C TRP A 312 -17.66 18.14 1.47
N ARG A 313 -17.22 17.64 2.62
CA ARG A 313 -17.03 18.40 3.85
C ARG A 313 -15.83 17.84 4.62
N LEU A 314 -15.06 18.76 5.21
CA LEU A 314 -13.94 18.47 6.08
C LEU A 314 -14.13 19.28 7.37
N SER A 315 -14.48 18.59 8.46
CA SER A 315 -14.72 19.20 9.77
C SER A 315 -14.19 18.26 10.84
N ASP A 316 -13.49 18.78 11.84
CA ASP A 316 -13.06 18.01 13.02
C ASP A 316 -12.24 16.75 12.69
N GLY A 317 -11.49 16.78 11.58
CA GLY A 317 -10.70 15.63 11.11
C GLY A 317 -11.50 14.52 10.43
N VAL A 318 -12.80 14.72 10.21
CA VAL A 318 -13.68 13.80 9.49
C VAL A 318 -13.82 14.25 8.03
N ILE A 319 -13.57 13.31 7.12
CA ILE A 319 -13.81 13.48 5.68
C ILE A 319 -15.21 12.97 5.39
N GLN A 320 -16.04 13.80 4.76
CA GLN A 320 -17.36 13.41 4.24
C GLN A 320 -17.43 13.73 2.75
N CYS A 321 -17.87 12.77 1.95
CA CYS A 321 -18.09 12.94 0.52
C CYS A 321 -19.39 12.31 0.07
N SER A 322 -20.03 12.95 -0.89
CA SER A 322 -21.08 12.33 -1.69
C SER A 322 -20.81 12.50 -3.16
N PHE A 323 -21.26 11.53 -3.94
CA PHE A 323 -21.27 11.61 -5.39
C PHE A 323 -22.33 10.67 -5.96
N ARG A 324 -22.74 10.97 -7.18
CA ARG A 324 -23.65 10.15 -7.97
C ARG A 324 -22.89 9.46 -9.10
N ARG A 325 -23.19 8.19 -9.34
CA ARG A 325 -22.63 7.40 -10.45
C ARG A 325 -23.76 6.69 -11.19
N ASP A 326 -23.72 6.71 -12.51
CA ASP A 326 -24.67 5.94 -13.32
C ASP A 326 -24.46 4.43 -13.12
N ILE A 327 -25.55 3.65 -13.21
CA ILE A 327 -25.51 2.19 -12.99
C ILE A 327 -24.67 1.52 -14.10
N ILE A 328 -24.96 1.89 -15.34
CA ILE A 328 -24.29 1.41 -16.55
C ILE A 328 -23.44 2.55 -17.09
N LEU A 329 -22.14 2.29 -17.29
CA LEU A 329 -21.22 3.27 -17.88
C LEU A 329 -21.04 3.02 -19.38
N PRO A 330 -20.65 4.06 -20.17
CA PRO A 330 -20.36 3.90 -21.58
C PRO A 330 -19.21 2.90 -21.83
N PRO A 331 -19.16 2.25 -23.01
CA PRO A 331 -18.17 1.21 -23.34
C PRO A 331 -16.70 1.66 -23.23
N GLU A 332 -16.44 2.96 -23.31
CA GLU A 332 -15.09 3.54 -23.17
C GLU A 332 -14.48 3.33 -21.76
N ASN A 333 -15.29 2.98 -20.76
CA ASN A 333 -14.86 2.74 -19.38
C ASN A 333 -14.65 1.25 -19.07
N LEU A 334 -13.87 0.55 -19.92
CA LEU A 334 -13.73 -0.92 -19.93
C LEU A 334 -13.32 -1.57 -18.59
N ASN A 335 -12.63 -0.85 -17.70
CA ASN A 335 -12.15 -1.36 -16.42
C ASN A 335 -13.07 -1.02 -15.23
N ARG A 336 -14.29 -0.54 -15.48
CA ARG A 336 -15.23 -0.11 -14.42
C ARG A 336 -16.39 -1.09 -14.26
N PHE A 337 -16.83 -1.27 -13.02
CA PHE A 337 -17.84 -2.27 -12.70
C PHE A 337 -19.25 -1.72 -12.91
N SER A 338 -20.14 -2.52 -13.47
CA SER A 338 -21.56 -2.14 -13.59
C SER A 338 -22.25 -2.28 -12.23
N LEU A 339 -23.09 -1.32 -11.81
CA LEU A 339 -23.77 -1.39 -10.49
C LEU A 339 -25.00 -2.30 -10.47
N ASP A 340 -25.27 -3.01 -11.56
CA ASP A 340 -26.35 -4.02 -11.68
C ASP A 340 -25.94 -5.41 -11.18
N GLN A 341 -24.67 -5.59 -10.77
CA GLN A 341 -24.16 -6.84 -10.22
C GLN A 341 -24.02 -6.79 -8.69
N MET A 342 -23.67 -7.95 -8.13
CA MET A 342 -23.44 -8.18 -6.71
C MET A 342 -21.94 -8.08 -6.40
N TYR A 343 -21.56 -7.33 -5.37
CA TYR A 343 -20.15 -7.15 -4.99
C TYR A 343 -19.94 -7.26 -3.49
N TYR A 344 -18.75 -7.73 -3.09
CA TYR A 344 -18.23 -7.45 -1.77
C TYR A 344 -17.84 -5.97 -1.68
N LEU A 345 -18.20 -5.35 -0.56
CA LEU A 345 -17.86 -3.95 -0.28
C LEU A 345 -16.62 -3.91 0.60
N PHE A 346 -15.61 -3.20 0.15
CA PHE A 346 -14.38 -2.98 0.90
C PHE A 346 -14.39 -1.54 1.34
N MET A 347 -14.00 -1.26 2.58
CA MET A 347 -13.84 0.09 3.08
C MET A 347 -12.48 0.23 3.76
N ALA A 348 -11.73 1.24 3.33
CA ALA A 348 -10.37 1.49 3.80
C ALA A 348 -10.17 2.97 4.11
N HIS A 349 -9.16 3.25 4.93
CA HIS A 349 -8.66 4.59 5.16
C HIS A 349 -7.15 4.52 5.28
N GLY A 350 -6.48 5.63 4.99
CA GLY A 350 -5.04 5.69 5.08
C GLY A 350 -4.50 7.10 5.02
N ARG A 351 -3.17 7.20 5.06
CA ARG A 351 -2.47 8.47 4.88
C ARG A 351 -2.45 8.87 3.41
N ALA A 352 -2.49 10.17 3.15
CA ALA A 352 -2.29 10.75 1.84
C ALA A 352 -1.36 11.95 1.99
N GLU A 353 -0.37 12.06 1.11
CA GLU A 353 0.59 13.17 1.07
C GLU A 353 0.74 13.65 -0.37
N ASP A 354 0.72 14.97 -0.57
CA ASP A 354 0.73 15.60 -1.90
C ASP A 354 -0.29 14.95 -2.86
N GLY A 355 -1.43 14.53 -2.29
CA GLY A 355 -2.55 13.90 -2.98
C GLY A 355 -2.33 12.47 -3.50
N ARG A 356 -1.24 11.82 -3.09
CA ARG A 356 -0.99 10.40 -3.32
C ARG A 356 -1.47 9.59 -2.11
N THR A 357 -2.26 8.54 -2.36
CA THR A 357 -2.68 7.62 -1.30
C THR A 357 -1.58 6.63 -0.95
N HIS A 358 -1.33 6.44 0.34
CA HIS A 358 -0.45 5.40 0.85
C HIS A 358 -1.24 4.13 1.20
N ARG A 359 -0.49 3.05 1.42
CA ARG A 359 -1.05 1.80 1.94
C ARG A 359 -1.81 2.07 3.25
N HIS A 360 -3.02 1.52 3.35
CA HIS A 360 -3.80 1.54 4.58
C HIS A 360 -3.12 0.70 5.67
N ASP A 361 -3.09 1.21 6.91
CA ASP A 361 -2.36 0.56 8.02
C ASP A 361 -3.12 -0.65 8.61
N ARG A 362 -4.44 -0.71 8.40
CA ARG A 362 -5.32 -1.81 8.83
C ARG A 362 -5.88 -2.56 7.64
N GLN A 363 -6.25 -3.83 7.82
CA GLN A 363 -7.01 -4.57 6.81
C GLN A 363 -8.33 -3.82 6.52
N PRO A 364 -8.76 -3.69 5.24
CA PRO A 364 -10.05 -3.09 4.91
C PRO A 364 -11.18 -3.81 5.62
N LEU A 365 -12.24 -3.07 5.95
CA LEU A 365 -13.50 -3.67 6.37
C LEU A 365 -14.16 -4.28 5.13
N ILE A 366 -14.42 -5.57 5.15
CA ILE A 366 -15.03 -6.29 4.02
C ILE A 366 -16.43 -6.74 4.45
N SER A 367 -17.44 -6.51 3.60
CA SER A 367 -18.81 -6.98 3.85
C SER A 367 -18.87 -8.50 4.03
N THR A 368 -19.81 -8.96 4.85
CA THR A 368 -19.98 -10.38 5.17
C THR A 368 -20.33 -11.20 3.92
N TYR A 369 -21.21 -10.67 3.07
CA TYR A 369 -21.69 -11.27 1.83
C TYR A 369 -21.67 -10.24 0.68
N GLN A 370 -21.89 -10.71 -0.56
CA GLN A 370 -22.02 -9.83 -1.72
C GLN A 370 -23.38 -9.13 -1.71
N THR A 371 -23.40 -7.84 -2.02
CA THR A 371 -24.61 -7.00 -1.98
C THR A 371 -24.92 -6.42 -3.34
N ALA A 372 -26.20 -6.38 -3.71
CA ALA A 372 -26.68 -5.66 -4.88
C ALA A 372 -26.69 -4.16 -4.57
N ILE A 373 -25.96 -3.39 -5.36
CA ILE A 373 -25.88 -1.92 -5.18
C ILE A 373 -27.25 -1.27 -5.46
N THR A 374 -28.01 -1.84 -6.38
CA THR A 374 -29.35 -1.37 -6.79
C THR A 374 -30.49 -2.19 -6.16
N GLY A 375 -30.16 -3.07 -5.21
CA GLY A 375 -31.12 -3.92 -4.50
C GLY A 375 -31.90 -3.17 -3.42
N PRO A 376 -32.74 -3.90 -2.64
CA PRO A 376 -33.42 -3.33 -1.50
C PRO A 376 -32.42 -2.80 -0.45
N PRO A 377 -32.78 -1.76 0.33
CA PRO A 377 -31.95 -1.24 1.39
C PRO A 377 -31.60 -2.29 2.46
N GLU A 378 -30.32 -2.41 2.81
CA GLU A 378 -29.80 -3.34 3.82
C GLU A 378 -28.83 -2.67 4.79
N ASP A 379 -28.90 -3.02 6.07
CA ASP A 379 -27.89 -2.62 7.05
C ASP A 379 -26.82 -3.72 7.12
N LEU A 380 -25.75 -3.52 6.37
CA LEU A 380 -24.73 -4.51 6.11
C LEU A 380 -23.73 -4.60 7.25
N THR A 381 -23.31 -5.83 7.53
CA THR A 381 -22.20 -6.10 8.47
C THR A 381 -20.93 -6.40 7.70
N GLY A 382 -19.78 -6.14 8.34
CA GLY A 382 -18.47 -6.45 7.79
C GLY A 382 -17.46 -6.83 8.87
N SER A 383 -16.32 -7.35 8.43
CA SER A 383 -15.21 -7.66 9.33
C SER A 383 -13.88 -7.34 8.68
N ARG A 384 -12.97 -6.74 9.46
CA ARG A 384 -11.55 -6.59 9.08
C ARG A 384 -10.76 -7.87 9.27
N SER A 385 -11.30 -8.83 10.02
CA SER A 385 -10.67 -10.12 10.30
C SER A 385 -11.49 -11.26 9.69
N PRO A 386 -10.94 -11.99 8.71
CA PRO A 386 -11.64 -13.13 8.11
C PRO A 386 -11.85 -14.24 9.15
N LEU A 387 -13.01 -14.88 9.12
CA LEU A 387 -13.39 -15.95 10.07
C LEU A 387 -12.33 -17.05 10.17
N LEU A 388 -11.74 -17.41 9.03
CA LEU A 388 -10.72 -18.44 8.95
C LEU A 388 -9.47 -18.11 9.79
N MET A 389 -9.10 -16.82 9.90
CA MET A 389 -7.97 -16.40 10.73
C MET A 389 -8.33 -16.36 12.21
N LYS A 390 -9.60 -16.10 12.54
CA LYS A 390 -10.11 -16.21 13.91
C LYS A 390 -10.06 -17.67 14.38
N TYR A 391 -10.50 -18.62 13.54
CA TYR A 391 -10.42 -20.05 13.84
C TYR A 391 -8.98 -20.54 13.96
N HIS A 392 -8.07 -20.08 13.09
CA HIS A 392 -6.63 -20.34 13.24
C HIS A 392 -6.14 -19.95 14.63
N GLY A 393 -6.37 -18.70 15.04
CA GLY A 393 -5.96 -18.22 16.36
C GLY A 393 -6.60 -19.01 17.51
N ALA A 394 -7.90 -19.30 17.41
CA ALA A 394 -8.62 -20.05 18.44
C ALA A 394 -8.10 -21.49 18.60
N PHE A 395 -7.86 -22.22 17.50
CA PHE A 395 -7.33 -23.58 17.57
C PHE A 395 -5.90 -23.62 18.10
N MET A 396 -5.04 -22.68 17.68
CA MET A 396 -3.68 -22.60 18.23
C MET A 396 -3.71 -22.25 19.72
N LEU A 397 -4.58 -21.34 20.16
CA LEU A 397 -4.73 -21.02 21.58
C LEU A 397 -5.20 -22.25 22.36
N ILE A 398 -6.32 -22.88 21.98
CA ILE A 398 -6.86 -24.06 22.68
C ILE A 398 -5.84 -25.21 22.74
N ALA A 399 -5.15 -25.46 21.63
CA ALA A 399 -4.12 -26.51 21.57
C ALA A 399 -2.99 -26.25 22.56
N TRP A 400 -2.36 -25.06 22.47
CA TRP A 400 -1.13 -24.80 23.20
C TRP A 400 -1.36 -24.38 24.66
N THR A 401 -2.42 -23.61 24.95
CA THR A 401 -2.66 -23.12 26.31
C THR A 401 -3.49 -24.07 27.15
N SER A 402 -4.46 -24.77 26.54
CA SER A 402 -5.41 -25.61 27.29
C SER A 402 -5.02 -27.08 27.26
N THR A 403 -4.95 -27.71 26.08
CA THR A 403 -4.79 -29.18 26.00
C THR A 403 -3.38 -29.64 26.35
N VAL A 404 -2.32 -28.90 25.95
CA VAL A 404 -0.94 -29.21 26.37
C VAL A 404 -0.79 -29.09 27.88
N SER A 405 -1.23 -27.97 28.48
CA SER A 405 -1.11 -27.72 29.91
C SER A 405 -1.83 -28.80 30.73
N ALA A 406 -3.07 -29.12 30.37
CA ALA A 406 -3.83 -30.19 31.00
C ALA A 406 -3.14 -31.56 30.86
N GLY A 407 -2.57 -31.85 29.69
CA GLY A 407 -1.88 -33.11 29.46
C GLY A 407 -0.56 -33.24 30.24
N VAL A 408 0.17 -32.14 30.45
CA VAL A 408 1.36 -32.11 31.32
C VAL A 408 0.98 -32.33 32.77
N ILE A 409 -0.07 -31.64 33.26
CA ILE A 409 -0.58 -31.81 34.62
C ILE A 409 -1.00 -33.27 34.86
N MET A 410 -1.77 -33.86 33.92
CA MET A 410 -2.21 -35.25 33.97
C MET A 410 -1.02 -36.22 34.04
N ALA A 411 0.00 -36.02 33.22
CA ALA A 411 1.18 -36.89 33.21
C ALA A 411 2.09 -36.71 34.43
N ARG A 412 2.13 -35.53 35.07
CA ARG A 412 3.03 -35.27 36.21
C ARG A 412 2.42 -35.62 37.55
N TYR A 413 1.17 -35.24 37.78
CA TYR A 413 0.57 -35.27 39.11
C TYR A 413 -0.41 -36.43 39.31
N PHE A 414 -1.15 -36.83 38.27
CA PHE A 414 -2.25 -37.79 38.39
C PHE A 414 -1.85 -39.26 38.17
N LYS A 415 -0.54 -39.57 38.14
CA LYS A 415 -0.08 -40.97 38.03
C LYS A 415 -0.52 -41.88 39.20
N PRO A 416 -0.52 -41.42 40.46
CA PRO A 416 -0.93 -42.25 41.60
C PRO A 416 -2.45 -42.43 41.71
N ASP A 417 -3.22 -41.55 41.06
CA ASP A 417 -4.68 -41.55 41.14
C ASP A 417 -5.27 -42.67 40.28
N TRP A 418 -6.35 -43.28 40.80
CA TRP A 418 -7.09 -44.40 40.18
C TRP A 418 -6.22 -45.63 39.82
N PRO A 419 -5.51 -46.22 40.78
CA PRO A 419 -4.59 -47.34 40.52
C PRO A 419 -5.28 -48.60 39.98
N GLU A 420 -6.54 -48.83 40.37
CA GLU A 420 -7.32 -50.03 40.03
C GLU A 420 -8.20 -49.85 38.78
N MET A 421 -8.34 -48.63 38.27
CA MET A 421 -9.20 -48.34 37.12
C MET A 421 -8.40 -48.31 35.83
N ASN A 422 -8.93 -48.98 34.80
CA ASN A 422 -8.35 -48.97 33.46
C ASN A 422 -9.38 -48.48 32.45
N ILE A 423 -8.94 -47.65 31.50
CA ILE A 423 -9.71 -47.26 30.32
C ILE A 423 -9.05 -47.90 29.12
N LEU A 424 -9.79 -48.70 28.35
CA LEU A 424 -9.26 -49.41 27.17
C LEU A 424 -7.97 -50.19 27.46
N GLY A 425 -7.90 -50.86 28.63
CA GLY A 425 -6.76 -51.71 29.02
C GLY A 425 -5.49 -50.96 29.45
N GLN A 426 -5.54 -49.65 29.69
CA GLN A 426 -4.42 -48.87 30.20
C GLN A 426 -4.86 -47.99 31.38
N LYS A 427 -3.89 -47.53 32.18
CA LYS A 427 -4.13 -46.63 33.32
C LYS A 427 -4.82 -45.35 32.87
N VAL A 428 -5.77 -44.87 33.69
CA VAL A 428 -6.60 -43.67 33.42
C VAL A 428 -5.73 -42.46 33.05
N TRP A 429 -4.73 -42.12 33.87
CA TRP A 429 -3.88 -40.95 33.63
C TRP A 429 -3.16 -41.01 32.27
N PHE A 430 -2.71 -42.21 31.88
CA PHE A 430 -1.97 -42.42 30.64
C PHE A 430 -2.88 -42.25 29.43
N GLN A 431 -4.11 -42.76 29.52
CA GLN A 431 -5.09 -42.60 28.45
C GLN A 431 -5.54 -41.15 28.30
N LEU A 432 -5.85 -40.47 29.40
CA LEU A 432 -6.24 -39.05 29.37
C LEU A 432 -5.11 -38.17 28.84
N HIS A 433 -3.86 -38.39 29.29
CA HIS A 433 -2.69 -37.72 28.73
C HIS A 433 -2.58 -37.95 27.21
N ARG A 434 -2.67 -39.21 26.76
CA ARG A 434 -2.58 -39.57 25.34
C ARG A 434 -3.69 -38.92 24.51
N MET A 435 -4.92 -38.88 25.01
CA MET A 435 -6.04 -38.21 24.34
C MET A 435 -5.83 -36.70 24.25
N LEU A 436 -5.35 -36.05 25.31
CA LEU A 436 -5.04 -34.61 25.32
C LEU A 436 -3.90 -34.26 24.35
N MET A 437 -2.85 -35.09 24.29
CA MET A 437 -1.74 -34.90 23.34
C MET A 437 -2.20 -35.14 21.89
N ALA A 438 -3.01 -36.17 21.63
CA ALA A 438 -3.57 -36.41 20.31
C ALA A 438 -4.49 -35.27 19.84
N LEU A 439 -5.35 -34.75 20.73
CA LEU A 439 -6.20 -33.60 20.45
C LEU A 439 -5.38 -32.33 20.17
N THR A 440 -4.28 -32.11 20.90
CA THR A 440 -3.36 -30.99 20.66
C THR A 440 -2.80 -31.05 19.23
N VAL A 441 -2.31 -32.22 18.81
CA VAL A 441 -1.76 -32.42 17.46
C VAL A 441 -2.84 -32.16 16.42
N LEU A 442 -4.04 -32.69 16.61
CA LEU A 442 -5.16 -32.47 15.69
C LEU A 442 -5.52 -30.98 15.56
N LEU A 443 -5.70 -30.28 16.68
CA LEU A 443 -6.04 -28.86 16.67
C LEU A 443 -4.92 -28.00 16.06
N THR A 444 -3.66 -28.36 16.30
CA THR A 444 -2.52 -27.66 15.70
C THR A 444 -2.45 -27.88 14.19
N LEU A 445 -2.69 -29.11 13.71
CA LEU A 445 -2.75 -29.42 12.28
C LEU A 445 -3.88 -28.66 11.60
N VAL A 446 -5.09 -28.68 12.18
CA VAL A 446 -6.23 -27.93 11.63
C VAL A 446 -5.91 -26.43 11.64
N GLY A 447 -5.52 -25.88 12.79
CA GLY A 447 -5.14 -24.47 12.95
C GLY A 447 -4.10 -24.04 11.92
N PHE A 448 -3.07 -24.85 11.71
CA PHE A 448 -2.02 -24.59 10.74
C PHE A 448 -2.52 -24.51 9.29
N VAL A 449 -3.48 -25.35 8.89
CA VAL A 449 -4.00 -25.38 7.50
C VAL A 449 -4.85 -24.16 7.16
N LEU A 450 -5.55 -23.56 8.14
CA LEU A 450 -6.52 -22.48 7.90
C LEU A 450 -5.91 -21.21 7.23
N PRO A 451 -4.72 -20.69 7.61
CA PRO A 451 -4.02 -19.62 6.88
C PRO A 451 -3.75 -19.89 5.41
N PHE A 452 -3.49 -21.14 5.03
CA PHE A 452 -3.20 -21.52 3.65
C PHE A 452 -4.48 -21.61 2.83
N MET A 453 -5.53 -22.20 3.41
CA MET A 453 -6.86 -22.18 2.81
C MET A 453 -7.34 -20.73 2.57
N TYR A 454 -7.06 -19.83 3.52
CA TYR A 454 -7.37 -18.41 3.37
C TYR A 454 -6.64 -17.77 2.18
N ARG A 455 -5.36 -18.10 1.99
CA ARG A 455 -4.53 -17.53 0.92
C ARG A 455 -4.74 -18.16 -0.46
N GLY A 456 -5.53 -19.24 -0.55
CA GLY A 456 -5.89 -19.87 -1.82
C GLY A 456 -4.73 -20.59 -2.53
N GLY A 457 -3.66 -20.98 -1.82
CA GLY A 457 -2.53 -21.66 -2.45
C GLY A 457 -1.51 -22.23 -1.46
N TRP A 458 -0.77 -23.23 -1.94
CA TRP A 458 0.39 -23.82 -1.27
C TRP A 458 1.65 -23.18 -1.88
N THR A 459 2.31 -22.27 -1.18
CA THR A 459 3.60 -21.75 -1.62
C THR A 459 4.70 -22.79 -1.38
N VAL A 460 5.67 -22.87 -2.29
CA VAL A 460 6.77 -23.86 -2.37
C VAL A 460 7.62 -24.00 -1.09
N CYS A 461 7.50 -23.08 -0.11
CA CYS A 461 8.07 -23.15 1.24
C CYS A 461 7.53 -24.31 2.12
N PHE A 462 6.78 -25.26 1.56
CA PHE A 462 6.18 -26.40 2.27
C PHE A 462 7.23 -27.31 2.93
N HIS A 463 8.40 -27.52 2.29
CA HIS A 463 9.44 -28.38 2.86
C HIS A 463 10.16 -27.75 4.06
N ASP A 464 10.48 -26.46 4.00
CA ASP A 464 11.23 -25.78 5.06
C ASP A 464 10.39 -25.52 6.31
N LEU A 465 9.06 -25.40 6.17
CA LEU A 465 8.17 -25.10 7.29
C LEU A 465 7.81 -26.35 8.11
N VAL A 466 7.66 -27.51 7.47
CA VAL A 466 7.49 -28.79 8.17
C VAL A 466 8.73 -29.09 9.02
N VAL A 467 9.92 -28.79 8.49
CA VAL A 467 11.19 -28.90 9.22
C VAL A 467 11.24 -27.96 10.43
N THR A 468 10.75 -26.72 10.32
CA THR A 468 10.67 -25.80 11.48
C THR A 468 9.62 -26.19 12.52
N ILE A 469 8.57 -26.92 12.18
CA ILE A 469 7.64 -27.48 13.18
C ILE A 469 8.31 -28.59 14.01
N PHE A 470 9.14 -29.42 13.37
CA PHE A 470 9.94 -30.44 14.08
C PHE A 470 11.10 -29.82 14.89
N LEU A 471 11.70 -28.72 14.41
CA LEU A 471 12.76 -27.99 15.13
C LEU A 471 12.24 -27.00 16.20
N GLY A 472 11.03 -26.46 16.05
CA GLY A 472 10.42 -25.48 16.95
C GLY A 472 10.06 -26.04 18.32
N ILE A 473 9.94 -27.36 18.44
CA ILE A 473 9.88 -28.07 19.72
C ILE A 473 11.17 -27.81 20.56
N HIS A 474 12.25 -27.36 19.93
CA HIS A 474 13.53 -27.03 20.57
C HIS A 474 13.85 -25.54 20.74
N GLN A 475 13.04 -24.59 20.23
CA GLN A 475 13.35 -23.15 20.36
C GLN A 475 12.13 -22.33 20.80
N GLN A 476 12.01 -22.14 22.11
CA GLN A 476 11.18 -21.09 22.71
C GLN A 476 11.93 -19.75 22.67
N ALA A 477 11.95 -19.06 21.53
CA ALA A 477 12.32 -17.64 21.48
C ALA A 477 11.81 -16.99 20.20
N LEU A 478 10.61 -16.41 20.24
CA LEU A 478 10.15 -15.46 19.24
C LEU A 478 9.82 -14.14 19.94
N PHE A 479 10.63 -13.12 19.64
CA PHE A 479 10.38 -11.73 19.99
C PHE A 479 9.07 -11.28 19.31
N LEU A 480 8.03 -11.02 20.09
CA LEU A 480 6.74 -10.55 19.59
C LEU A 480 6.72 -9.01 19.47
N PRO A 481 6.31 -8.43 18.33
CA PRO A 481 6.28 -6.99 18.13
C PRO A 481 4.91 -6.44 18.51
N ALA A 482 4.58 -6.36 19.80
CA ALA A 482 3.51 -5.47 20.28
C ALA A 482 3.54 -5.30 21.82
N PRO A 483 3.15 -4.13 22.35
CA PRO A 483 3.16 -3.85 23.80
C PRO A 483 2.15 -4.67 24.62
N TRP A 484 1.16 -5.31 23.99
CA TRP A 484 0.21 -6.21 24.68
C TRP A 484 0.71 -7.66 24.77
N SER A 485 1.72 -8.03 24.01
CA SER A 485 2.28 -9.39 24.00
C SER A 485 2.98 -9.73 25.32
N THR A 486 3.62 -8.75 25.96
CA THR A 486 4.17 -8.88 27.32
C THR A 486 3.07 -9.06 28.36
N GLY A 487 1.91 -8.41 28.18
CA GLY A 487 0.74 -8.59 29.05
C GLY A 487 0.15 -10.00 28.96
N VAL A 488 0.06 -10.56 27.74
CA VAL A 488 -0.36 -11.96 27.53
C VAL A 488 0.65 -12.93 28.12
N LEU A 489 1.96 -12.70 27.93
CA LEU A 489 3.00 -13.55 28.53
C LEU A 489 2.99 -13.47 30.07
N ALA A 490 2.82 -12.26 30.63
CA ALA A 490 2.71 -12.04 32.06
C ALA A 490 1.46 -12.72 32.62
N ALA A 491 0.31 -12.64 31.94
CA ALA A 491 -0.91 -13.33 32.33
C ALA A 491 -0.74 -14.86 32.29
N ILE A 492 -0.03 -15.39 31.28
CA ILE A 492 0.30 -16.82 31.20
C ILE A 492 1.22 -17.25 32.34
N VAL A 493 2.27 -16.48 32.64
CA VAL A 493 3.17 -16.76 33.77
C VAL A 493 2.44 -16.68 35.10
N VAL A 494 1.61 -15.66 35.31
CA VAL A 494 0.78 -15.52 36.52
C VAL A 494 -0.22 -16.67 36.65
N TRP A 495 -0.82 -17.12 35.54
CA TRP A 495 -1.71 -18.29 35.53
C TRP A 495 -0.97 -19.57 35.93
N PHE A 496 0.22 -19.82 35.38
CA PHE A 496 1.04 -20.98 35.77
C PHE A 496 1.44 -20.93 37.24
N VAL A 497 1.88 -19.76 37.74
CA VAL A 497 2.25 -19.58 39.14
C VAL A 497 1.05 -19.76 40.07
N LEU A 498 -0.12 -19.22 39.74
CA LEU A 498 -1.34 -19.39 40.53
C LEU A 498 -1.83 -20.84 40.51
N ALA A 499 -1.77 -21.52 39.36
CA ALA A 499 -2.11 -22.93 39.27
C ALA A 499 -1.18 -23.79 40.14
N ASP A 500 0.13 -23.56 40.08
CA ASP A 500 1.12 -24.25 40.92
C ASP A 500 0.89 -23.96 42.41
N LEU A 501 0.56 -22.72 42.78
CA LEU A 501 0.32 -22.33 44.17
C LEU A 501 -0.96 -22.96 44.73
N VAL A 502 -2.04 -22.99 43.96
CA VAL A 502 -3.31 -23.64 44.32
C VAL A 502 -3.10 -25.15 44.47
N LEU A 503 -2.33 -25.77 43.59
CA LEU A 503 -2.00 -27.20 43.65
C LEU A 503 -1.09 -27.53 44.84
N GLU A 504 -0.14 -26.65 45.21
CA GLU A 504 0.69 -26.83 46.40
C GLU A 504 -0.11 -26.69 47.70
N VAL A 505 -1.07 -25.76 47.75
CA VAL A 505 -2.01 -25.62 48.87
C VAL A 505 -2.89 -26.87 49.01
N HIS A 506 -3.34 -27.44 47.88
CA HIS A 506 -4.07 -28.71 47.86
C HIS A 506 -3.20 -29.88 48.34
N ARG A 507 -1.96 -30.01 47.84
CA ARG A 507 -1.00 -31.06 48.22
C ARG A 507 -0.69 -31.08 49.72
N ARG A 508 -0.72 -29.91 50.38
CA ARG A 508 -0.49 -29.78 51.83
C ARG A 508 -1.74 -30.02 52.68
N GLY A 509 -2.87 -30.39 52.07
CA GLY A 509 -4.08 -30.79 52.80
C GLY A 509 -4.91 -29.64 53.36
N PHE A 510 -4.67 -28.39 52.92
CA PHE A 510 -5.42 -27.22 53.39
C PHE A 510 -6.81 -27.05 52.75
N LEU A 511 -7.13 -27.85 51.73
CA LEU A 511 -8.45 -27.89 51.08
C LEU A 511 -9.00 -29.32 51.20
N PRO A 512 -9.78 -29.65 52.26
CA PRO A 512 -10.41 -30.96 52.38
C PRO A 512 -11.52 -31.09 51.31
N ILE A 513 -11.40 -32.09 50.45
CA ILE A 513 -12.52 -32.56 49.62
C ILE A 513 -13.37 -33.44 50.55
N GLY A 514 -14.65 -33.10 50.69
CA GLY A 514 -15.59 -33.73 51.62
C GLY A 514 -15.63 -35.26 51.55
N GLN A 515 -15.94 -35.86 52.69
CA GLN A 515 -16.32 -37.27 52.82
C GLN A 515 -17.52 -37.64 51.94
#